data_AF-A0A1W1CMH8-F1
#
_entry.id   AF-A0A1W1CMH8-F1
#
_cell.length_a   1.000
_cell.length_b   1.000
_cell.length_c   1.000
_cell.angle_alpha   90.00
_cell.angle_beta   90.00
_cell.angle_gamma   90.00
#
_symmetry.space_group_name_H-M   'P 1'
#
loop_
_entity.id
_entity.type
_entity.pdbx_description
1 polymer ?
#
loop_
_entity_poly.entity_id
_entity_poly.type
_entity_poly.pdbx_seq_one_letter_code
_entity_poly.pdbx_strand_id
1 'polypeptide(L)'
;MSNYAALFEDEEDIFGGSPKSKLMDVVFNANNDIVRTELAKFIEKTATMEMMLEDKLGIEDVDAAIKQYYFEHQDACDTKTKSLYIEIMGAILSQSE
;
A
#
# COMPACT_ATOMS: atom_id res chain seq x y z
N MET A 1 7.85 14.04 10.26
CA MET A 1 6.53 14.23 9.64
C MET A 1 6.70 14.00 8.14
N SER A 2 5.88 13.13 7.55
CA SER A 2 6.15 12.46 6.29
C SER A 2 6.05 13.39 5.08
N ASN A 3 7.04 13.38 4.18
CA ASN A 3 7.14 14.19 2.94
C ASN A 3 6.00 13.97 1.93
N TYR A 4 5.04 13.10 2.24
CA TYR A 4 3.93 12.76 1.35
C TYR A 4 2.66 13.57 1.61
N ALA A 5 2.59 14.39 2.68
CA ALA A 5 1.42 15.22 2.97
C ALA A 5 1.01 16.14 1.80
N ALA A 6 1.99 16.68 1.08
CA ALA A 6 1.75 17.50 -0.12
C ALA A 6 1.14 16.72 -1.31
N LEU A 7 1.29 15.38 -1.36
CA LEU A 7 0.68 14.57 -2.40
C LEU A 7 -0.81 14.30 -2.14
N PHE A 8 -1.28 14.50 -0.91
CA PHE A 8 -2.67 14.25 -0.50
C PHE A 8 -3.57 15.49 -0.65
N GLU A 9 -3.01 16.70 -0.56
CA GLU A 9 -3.79 17.94 -0.73
C GLU A 9 -4.12 18.23 -2.20
N ASP A 10 -3.29 17.77 -3.14
CA ASP A 10 -3.46 17.91 -4.59
C ASP A 10 -4.07 16.65 -5.27
N GLU A 11 -4.67 15.73 -4.50
CA GLU A 11 -5.12 14.40 -4.97
C GLU A 11 -6.22 14.44 -6.05
N GLU A 12 -6.95 15.55 -6.22
CA GLU A 12 -7.94 15.66 -7.30
C GLU A 12 -7.36 16.13 -8.65
N ASP A 13 -6.20 16.80 -8.68
CA ASP A 13 -5.71 17.49 -9.90
C ASP A 13 -4.32 17.04 -10.38
N ILE A 14 -3.37 16.70 -9.50
CA ILE A 14 -1.98 16.38 -9.94
C ILE A 14 -1.86 15.07 -10.71
N PHE A 15 -2.66 14.06 -10.38
CA PHE A 15 -2.57 12.73 -11.01
C PHE A 15 -3.72 12.42 -11.96
N GLY A 16 -4.85 13.15 -11.91
CA GLY A 16 -6.02 12.86 -12.74
C GLY A 16 -6.68 11.51 -12.42
N GLY A 17 -6.92 11.23 -11.13
CA GLY A 17 -7.55 10.01 -10.62
C GLY A 17 -7.01 9.58 -9.24
N SER A 18 -7.72 8.70 -8.55
CA SER A 18 -7.30 8.21 -7.22
C SER A 18 -5.94 7.46 -7.24
N PRO A 19 -5.20 7.44 -6.12
CA PRO A 19 -3.97 6.64 -5.99
C PRO A 19 -4.14 5.18 -6.40
N LYS A 20 -5.28 4.58 -6.04
CA LYS A 20 -5.64 3.22 -6.45
C LYS A 20 -5.70 3.08 -7.96
N SER A 21 -6.49 3.92 -8.64
CA SER A 21 -6.62 3.86 -10.10
C SER A 21 -5.27 4.06 -10.80
N LYS A 22 -4.43 4.98 -10.30
CA LYS A 22 -3.12 5.25 -10.89
C LYS A 22 -2.15 4.10 -10.71
N LEU A 23 -2.15 3.44 -9.54
CA LEU A 23 -1.37 2.21 -9.39
C LEU A 23 -1.84 1.14 -10.39
N MET A 24 -3.15 0.97 -10.59
CA MET A 24 -3.65 -0.01 -11.57
C MET A 24 -3.16 0.32 -12.99
N ASP A 25 -3.21 1.59 -13.40
CA ASP A 25 -2.67 2.04 -14.69
C ASP A 25 -1.18 1.66 -14.81
N VAL A 26 -0.38 1.89 -13.77
CA VAL A 26 1.05 1.53 -13.76
C VAL A 26 1.25 0.02 -13.82
N VAL A 27 0.49 -0.76 -13.05
CA VAL A 27 0.56 -2.24 -13.04
C VAL A 27 0.28 -2.82 -14.44
N PHE A 28 -0.65 -2.23 -15.19
CA PHE A 28 -1.00 -2.73 -16.53
C PHE A 28 -0.03 -2.30 -17.64
N ASN A 29 0.68 -1.18 -17.47
CA ASN A 29 1.47 -0.57 -18.54
C ASN A 29 2.99 -0.60 -18.32
N ALA A 30 3.47 -0.76 -17.09
CA ALA A 30 4.90 -0.85 -16.80
C ALA A 30 5.50 -2.22 -17.19
N ASN A 31 6.82 -2.34 -17.10
CA ASN A 31 7.52 -3.60 -17.36
C ASN A 31 7.02 -4.70 -16.40
N ASN A 32 6.54 -5.81 -16.96
CA ASN A 32 5.93 -6.91 -16.19
C ASN A 32 6.88 -7.54 -15.17
N ASP A 33 8.19 -7.62 -15.44
CA ASP A 33 9.15 -8.23 -14.52
C ASP A 33 9.39 -7.31 -13.31
N ILE A 34 9.43 -5.99 -13.52
CA ILE A 34 9.50 -5.00 -12.44
C ILE A 34 8.24 -5.07 -11.58
N VAL A 35 7.07 -5.04 -12.21
CA VAL A 35 5.77 -5.13 -11.50
C VAL A 35 5.70 -6.41 -10.68
N ARG A 36 6.07 -7.57 -11.25
CA ARG A 36 6.08 -8.85 -10.53
C ARG A 36 7.04 -8.83 -9.34
N THR A 37 8.22 -8.23 -9.51
CA THR A 37 9.22 -8.11 -8.45
C THR A 37 8.71 -7.26 -7.29
N GLU A 38 8.12 -6.10 -7.56
CA GLU A 38 7.59 -5.23 -6.51
C GLU A 38 6.35 -5.81 -5.82
N LEU A 39 5.48 -6.49 -6.58
CA LEU A 39 4.35 -7.21 -5.98
C LEU A 39 4.83 -8.35 -5.08
N ALA A 40 5.85 -9.12 -5.49
CA ALA A 40 6.41 -10.18 -4.66
C ALA A 40 6.96 -9.63 -3.34
N LYS A 41 7.73 -8.54 -3.38
CA LYS A 41 8.23 -7.84 -2.17
C LYS A 41 7.09 -7.38 -1.26
N PHE A 42 6.00 -6.87 -1.83
CA PHE A 42 4.83 -6.45 -1.05
C PHE A 42 4.13 -7.63 -0.36
N ILE A 43 3.99 -8.77 -1.03
CA ILE A 43 3.43 -9.99 -0.46
C ILE A 43 4.32 -10.54 0.66
N GLU A 44 5.63 -10.62 0.45
CA GLU A 44 6.59 -11.06 1.48
C GLU A 44 6.54 -10.18 2.73
N LYS A 45 6.45 -8.85 2.54
CA LYS A 45 6.27 -7.90 3.63
C LYS A 45 4.97 -8.14 4.38
N THR A 46 3.87 -8.38 3.67
CA THR A 46 2.54 -8.64 4.27
C THR A 46 2.55 -9.91 5.10
N ALA A 47 3.04 -11.02 4.54
CA ALA A 47 3.18 -12.29 5.27
C ALA A 47 4.04 -12.15 6.53
N THR A 48 5.15 -11.40 6.43
CA THR A 48 6.00 -11.13 7.60
C THR A 48 5.26 -10.32 8.67
N MET A 49 4.47 -9.32 8.27
CA MET A 49 3.68 -8.52 9.23
C MET A 49 2.59 -9.35 9.90
N GLU A 50 1.94 -10.26 9.18
CA GLU A 50 0.93 -11.18 9.73
C GLU A 50 1.56 -12.10 10.78
N MET A 51 2.66 -12.79 10.44
CA MET A 51 3.39 -13.64 11.40
C MET A 51 3.86 -12.87 12.64
N MET A 52 4.39 -11.65 12.45
CA MET A 52 4.79 -10.79 13.55
C MET A 52 3.61 -10.39 14.45
N LEU A 53 2.40 -10.29 13.89
CA LEU A 53 1.20 -9.94 14.62
C LEU A 53 0.64 -11.15 15.40
N GLU A 54 0.66 -12.34 14.79
CA GLU A 54 0.38 -13.63 15.47
C GLU A 54 1.25 -13.78 16.71
N ASP A 55 2.57 -13.66 16.54
CA ASP A 55 3.55 -13.81 17.61
C ASP A 55 3.33 -12.80 18.75
N LYS A 56 2.93 -11.57 18.42
CA LYS A 56 2.74 -10.49 19.40
C LYS A 56 1.42 -10.57 20.14
N LEU A 57 0.34 -10.92 19.45
CA LEU A 57 -1.00 -10.99 20.05
C LEU A 57 -1.27 -12.37 20.67
N GLY A 58 -0.50 -13.40 20.32
CA GLY A 58 -0.73 -14.77 20.74
C GLY A 58 -2.08 -15.30 20.23
N ILE A 59 -2.53 -14.82 19.07
CA ILE A 59 -3.79 -15.21 18.44
C ILE A 59 -3.52 -15.96 17.14
N GLU A 60 -4.38 -16.93 16.84
CA GLU A 60 -4.38 -17.63 15.54
C GLU A 60 -5.23 -16.91 14.48
N ASP A 61 -6.17 -16.05 14.90
CA ASP A 61 -7.07 -15.33 13.99
C ASP A 61 -6.66 -13.85 13.84
N VAL A 62 -5.62 -13.64 13.03
CA VAL A 62 -5.10 -12.31 12.70
C VAL A 62 -6.11 -11.47 11.93
N ASP A 63 -6.87 -12.11 11.05
CA ASP A 63 -7.85 -11.43 10.20
C ASP A 63 -8.95 -10.75 11.02
N ALA A 64 -9.44 -11.41 12.07
CA ALA A 64 -10.37 -10.80 13.01
C ALA A 64 -9.78 -9.57 13.71
N ALA A 65 -8.51 -9.65 14.15
CA ALA A 65 -7.82 -8.53 14.79
C ALA A 65 -7.57 -7.36 13.82
N ILE A 66 -7.15 -7.63 12.58
CA ILE A 66 -6.98 -6.63 11.53
C ILE A 66 -8.30 -5.93 11.25
N LYS A 67 -9.38 -6.70 11.11
CA LYS A 67 -10.72 -6.17 10.83
C LYS A 67 -11.23 -5.29 11.97
N GLN A 68 -11.05 -5.72 13.22
CA GLN A 68 -11.41 -4.92 14.39
C GLN A 68 -10.61 -3.62 14.43
N TYR A 69 -9.29 -3.70 14.23
CA TYR A 69 -8.41 -2.53 14.22
C TYR A 69 -8.80 -1.54 13.12
N TYR A 70 -9.14 -2.03 11.93
CA TYR A 70 -9.61 -1.20 10.82
C TYR A 70 -10.90 -0.45 11.19
N PHE A 71 -11.89 -1.11 11.80
CA PHE A 71 -13.12 -0.43 12.20
C PHE A 71 -12.89 0.65 13.26
N GLU A 72 -11.96 0.41 14.18
CA GLU A 72 -11.61 1.38 15.23
C GLU A 72 -10.80 2.58 14.69
N HIS A 73 -10.07 2.41 13.59
CA HIS A 73 -9.11 3.37 13.05
C HIS A 73 -9.29 3.64 11.56
N GLN A 74 -10.53 3.63 11.08
CA GLN A 74 -10.86 3.61 9.65
C GLN A 74 -10.14 4.71 8.87
N ASP A 75 -10.28 5.98 9.26
CA ASP A 75 -9.69 7.11 8.54
C ASP A 75 -8.16 7.01 8.42
N ALA A 76 -7.50 6.56 9.49
CA ALA A 76 -6.05 6.38 9.51
C ALA A 76 -5.62 5.22 8.62
N CYS A 77 -6.38 4.12 8.63
CA CYS A 77 -6.14 2.96 7.76
C CYS A 77 -6.36 3.32 6.29
N ASP A 78 -7.41 4.08 5.97
CA ASP A 78 -7.70 4.54 4.62
C ASP A 78 -6.59 5.48 4.11
N THR A 79 -6.12 6.41 4.96
CA THR A 79 -4.98 7.29 4.63
C THR A 79 -3.69 6.50 4.41
N LYS A 80 -3.40 5.50 5.26
CA LYS A 80 -2.24 4.63 5.06
C LYS A 80 -2.37 3.79 3.79
N THR A 81 -3.56 3.32 3.47
CA THR A 81 -3.85 2.56 2.25
C THR A 81 -3.56 3.40 1.01
N LYS A 82 -3.99 4.66 0.98
CA LYS A 82 -3.63 5.60 -0.09
C LYS A 82 -2.12 5.80 -0.20
N SER A 83 -1.44 5.97 0.95
CA SER A 83 0.02 6.07 0.99
C SER A 83 0.72 4.84 0.39
N LEU A 84 0.24 3.63 0.70
CA LEU A 84 0.79 2.39 0.16
C LEU A 84 0.61 2.28 -1.36
N TYR A 85 -0.51 2.75 -1.92
CA TYR A 85 -0.67 2.82 -3.36
C TYR A 85 0.41 3.70 -4.01
N ILE A 86 0.70 4.87 -3.43
CA ILE A 86 1.73 5.78 -3.92
C ILE A 86 3.13 5.18 -3.75
N GLU A 87 3.42 4.55 -2.60
CA GLU A 87 4.70 3.90 -2.32
C GLU A 87 5.02 2.81 -3.36
N ILE A 88 4.07 1.91 -3.64
CA ILE A 88 4.27 0.82 -4.63
C ILE A 88 4.39 1.39 -6.04
N MET A 89 3.56 2.38 -6.39
CA MET A 89 3.64 3.05 -7.68
C MET A 89 5.03 3.67 -7.91
N GLY A 90 5.57 4.39 -6.91
CA GLY A 90 6.91 4.95 -6.96
C GLY A 90 8.01 3.88 -7.07
N ALA A 91 7.85 2.75 -6.38
CA ALA A 91 8.80 1.63 -6.45
C ALA A 91 8.88 0.99 -7.86
N ILE A 92 7.74 0.90 -8.55
CA ILE A 92 7.70 0.39 -9.94
C ILE A 92 8.31 1.41 -10.91
N LEU A 93 7.90 2.68 -10.81
CA LEU A 93 8.32 3.72 -11.75
C LEU A 93 9.82 4.06 -11.62
N SER A 94 10.37 4.06 -10.41
CA SER A 94 11.80 4.36 -10.16
C SER A 94 12.77 3.33 -10.73
N GLN A 95 12.29 2.14 -11.10
CA GLN A 95 13.10 1.09 -11.75
C GLN A 95 12.96 1.10 -13.28
N SER A 96 12.10 1.98 -13.81
CA SER A 96 11.88 2.14 -15.25
C SER A 96 12.74 3.25 -15.88
N GLU A 97 13.52 3.97 -15.05
CA GLU A 97 14.57 4.93 -15.46
C GLU A 97 15.93 4.23 -15.58
#